data_AF-A0A6H2D3Z0-F1
#
_entry.id   AF-A0A6H2D3Z0-F1
#
_cell.length_a   1.000
_cell.length_b   1.000
_cell.length_c   1.000
_cell.angle_alpha   90.00
_cell.angle_beta   90.00
_cell.angle_gamma   90.00
#
_symmetry.space_group_name_H-M   'P 1'
#
loop_
_entity.id
_entity.type
_entity.pdbx_description
1 polymer ?
#
loop_
_entity_poly.entity_id
_entity_poly.type
_entity_poly.pdbx_seq_one_letter_code
_entity_poly.pdbx_strand_id
1 'polypeptide(L)'
;MSGMWKKAFSKAPDFEKYGKKNSPATNVSTIEKLKKFLDFCHIKYCLLKPYFEVDDYPLVEARELLPSFEVDLYEYKALPGMSLVVFERQLNSFQEVFQYDALHALSEWEDMHDKGSEACGVEENVIATNIRTFQSRLPKRHHTDFLKEFDSSDITTMDNYGEMLEFLLELERAHVLALDPNGKFTLQGMYASLPSNLDSELKQFGLRIGKFKPGNSLMYECNRLFVYQFMMELHGFPIVSERRTSSAMFAIRLLRSGERFIVRVLGQSDRTITTMMTPPPDTPKRIKKYPRIEKIALVQVNENQKDTITLLKERGFLVDPKKRVVILRVIYQQHEYSPKNVREDRALSVLRQEVIHPITGEVIDSLNIIQNIQNMILQLNDIVRGEYRMPINYKRNEIIRNTDTPENRLKVLYTWLSKHMHRIVDYTDEYYSQLVRVLDGYLLAPEHYNVFNEHYSLHQEVWSRYGHIQQARKVRILEDLRYRKYKGEPVTYEKMLELMTEIMNELKFEIVNYFDKLVVKVLIIGNDVISDPYLLRKYVNIDQKKLSPYGRRIRQRYSQLVTLLDEFRSIRKSRTSGTLEPGMF
;
A
#
# COMPACT_ATOMS: atom_id res chain seq x y z
N MET A 1 -14.89 15.05 26.13
CA MET A 1 -14.74 14.17 24.95
C MET A 1 -14.00 12.85 25.26
N SER A 2 -13.16 12.78 26.31
CA SER A 2 -12.37 11.59 26.72
C SER A 2 -13.15 10.24 26.83
N GLY A 3 -14.46 10.24 27.11
CA GLY A 3 -15.24 9.00 27.22
C GLY A 3 -15.82 8.42 25.92
N MET A 4 -15.62 9.05 24.76
CA MET A 4 -16.31 8.65 23.54
C MET A 4 -15.80 7.31 22.97
N TRP A 5 -14.49 7.06 23.03
CA TRP A 5 -13.91 5.80 22.53
C TRP A 5 -14.39 4.58 23.32
N LYS A 6 -14.72 4.73 24.61
CA LYS A 6 -15.26 3.64 25.44
C LYS A 6 -16.59 3.11 24.89
N LYS A 7 -17.38 3.98 24.24
CA LYS A 7 -18.65 3.65 23.58
C LYS A 7 -18.49 3.17 22.13
N ALA A 8 -17.27 3.14 21.59
CA ALA A 8 -17.03 2.70 20.23
C ALA A 8 -17.55 1.27 20.02
N PHE A 9 -18.23 1.06 18.91
CA PHE A 9 -18.84 -0.21 18.51
C PHE A 9 -19.87 -0.80 19.49
N SER A 10 -20.35 -0.02 20.46
CA SER A 10 -21.34 -0.48 21.45
C SER A 10 -22.70 -0.87 20.87
N LYS A 11 -22.99 -0.50 19.63
CA LYS A 11 -24.18 -0.89 18.85
C LYS A 11 -23.81 -1.68 17.60
N ALA A 12 -22.60 -2.22 17.53
CA ALA A 12 -22.18 -2.99 16.36
C ALA A 12 -22.73 -4.42 16.44
N PRO A 13 -23.34 -4.94 15.36
CA PRO A 13 -23.86 -6.30 15.34
C PRO A 13 -22.78 -7.30 15.74
N ASP A 14 -23.15 -8.28 16.56
CA ASP A 14 -22.27 -9.30 17.15
C ASP A 14 -21.28 -8.78 18.21
N PHE A 15 -21.23 -7.46 18.47
CA PHE A 15 -20.32 -6.82 19.43
C PHE A 15 -21.07 -6.02 20.52
N GLU A 16 -22.38 -5.81 20.39
CA GLU A 16 -23.19 -4.98 21.31
C GLU A 16 -23.16 -5.41 22.78
N LYS A 17 -22.90 -6.71 22.99
CA LYS A 17 -22.86 -7.35 24.31
C LYS A 17 -21.44 -7.61 24.80
N TYR A 18 -20.43 -7.31 23.99
CA TYR A 18 -19.03 -7.53 24.31
C TYR A 18 -18.61 -6.72 25.55
N GLY A 19 -17.91 -7.34 26.50
CA GLY A 19 -17.48 -6.72 27.76
C GLY A 19 -18.60 -6.45 28.77
N LYS A 20 -19.85 -6.89 28.53
CA LYS A 20 -20.93 -6.82 29.53
C LYS A 20 -20.97 -8.11 30.35
N LYS A 21 -20.95 -7.98 31.68
CA LYS A 21 -21.14 -9.10 32.61
C LYS A 21 -22.38 -9.92 32.23
N ASN A 22 -22.25 -11.25 32.20
CA ASN A 22 -23.30 -12.24 31.87
C ASN A 22 -23.79 -12.23 30.42
N SER A 23 -23.00 -11.71 29.48
CA SER A 23 -23.30 -11.85 28.06
C SER A 23 -22.88 -13.23 27.52
N PRO A 24 -23.59 -13.78 26.51
CA PRO A 24 -23.14 -15.00 25.87
C PRO A 24 -21.75 -14.80 25.26
N ALA A 25 -20.92 -15.84 25.35
CA ALA A 25 -19.55 -15.83 24.83
C ALA A 25 -19.52 -15.42 23.36
N THR A 26 -18.49 -14.65 22.98
CA THR A 26 -18.34 -14.15 21.62
C THR A 26 -18.14 -15.33 20.67
N ASN A 27 -19.15 -15.64 19.86
CA ASN A 27 -19.07 -16.77 18.92
C ASN A 27 -18.29 -16.36 17.66
N VAL A 28 -16.99 -16.60 17.72
CA VAL A 28 -16.05 -16.35 16.64
C VAL A 28 -15.44 -17.68 16.19
N SER A 29 -16.11 -18.36 15.25
CA SER A 29 -15.67 -19.68 14.77
C SER A 29 -15.06 -19.67 13.37
N THR A 30 -15.19 -18.58 12.61
CA THR A 30 -14.59 -18.44 11.28
C THR A 30 -13.64 -17.26 11.23
N ILE A 31 -12.62 -17.34 10.40
CA ILE A 31 -11.61 -16.29 10.29
C ILE A 31 -12.21 -14.95 9.82
N GLU A 32 -13.29 -14.95 9.03
CA GLU A 32 -13.99 -13.74 8.60
C GLU A 32 -14.74 -13.07 9.77
N LYS A 33 -15.40 -13.86 10.63
CA LYS A 33 -16.04 -13.34 11.85
C LYS A 33 -14.99 -12.80 12.81
N LEU A 34 -13.86 -13.50 12.95
CA LEU A 34 -12.75 -13.04 13.78
C LEU A 34 -12.16 -11.75 13.25
N LYS A 35 -11.97 -11.62 11.94
CA LYS A 35 -11.49 -10.37 11.34
C LYS A 35 -12.39 -9.20 11.71
N LYS A 36 -13.72 -9.34 11.62
CA LYS A 36 -14.69 -8.30 11.98
C LYS A 36 -14.57 -7.93 13.47
N PHE A 37 -14.49 -8.92 14.34
CA PHE A 37 -14.26 -8.73 15.77
C PHE A 37 -12.94 -7.97 16.05
N LEU A 38 -11.84 -8.42 15.44
CA LEU A 38 -10.52 -7.81 15.58
C LEU A 38 -10.50 -6.37 15.06
N ASP A 39 -11.22 -6.05 13.98
CA ASP A 39 -11.36 -4.67 13.52
C ASP A 39 -11.95 -3.77 14.61
N PHE A 40 -13.02 -4.19 15.28
CA PHE A 40 -13.63 -3.39 16.33
C PHE A 40 -12.70 -3.20 17.53
N CYS A 41 -12.08 -4.29 18.01
CA CYS A 41 -11.12 -4.22 19.12
C CYS A 41 -9.91 -3.35 18.76
N HIS A 42 -9.27 -3.59 17.62
CA HIS A 42 -8.08 -2.84 17.22
C HIS A 42 -8.38 -1.38 16.88
N ILE A 43 -9.51 -1.06 16.25
CA ILE A 43 -9.90 0.34 16.04
C ILE A 43 -10.13 1.02 17.40
N LYS A 44 -10.86 0.38 18.32
CA LYS A 44 -11.17 0.93 19.64
C LYS A 44 -9.91 1.20 20.46
N TYR A 45 -9.06 0.20 20.65
CA TYR A 45 -7.90 0.29 21.54
C TYR A 45 -6.64 0.85 20.88
N CYS A 46 -6.46 0.66 19.56
CA CYS A 46 -5.22 1.06 18.90
C CYS A 46 -5.32 2.38 18.12
N LEU A 47 -6.53 2.82 17.75
CA LEU A 47 -6.73 4.07 17.01
C LEU A 47 -7.51 5.10 17.83
N LEU A 48 -8.72 4.75 18.29
CA LEU A 48 -9.61 5.69 18.97
C LEU A 48 -9.11 6.04 20.37
N LYS A 49 -8.75 5.06 21.22
CA LYS A 49 -8.22 5.34 22.57
C LYS A 49 -7.00 6.29 22.49
N PRO A 50 -5.94 6.02 21.72
CA PRO A 50 -4.81 6.94 21.58
C PRO A 50 -5.19 8.30 21.01
N TYR A 51 -6.15 8.38 20.07
CA TYR A 51 -6.62 9.66 19.53
C TYR A 51 -7.23 10.59 20.58
N PHE A 52 -7.85 10.04 21.64
CA PHE A 52 -8.42 10.83 22.73
C PHE A 52 -7.49 11.01 23.94
N GLU A 53 -6.46 10.19 24.08
CA GLU A 53 -5.57 10.17 25.25
C GLU A 53 -4.20 10.79 24.99
N VAL A 54 -3.71 10.73 23.74
CA VAL A 54 -2.42 11.31 23.35
C VAL A 54 -2.65 12.71 22.78
N ASP A 55 -1.97 13.68 23.37
CA ASP A 55 -1.97 15.05 22.88
C ASP A 55 -1.41 15.12 21.45
N ASP A 56 -2.02 15.96 20.62
CA ASP A 56 -1.63 16.16 19.22
C ASP A 56 -1.50 14.87 18.39
N TYR A 57 -2.43 13.93 18.58
CA TYR A 57 -2.47 12.69 17.79
C TYR A 57 -2.29 12.96 16.29
N PRO A 58 -1.28 12.35 15.65
CA PRO A 58 -0.92 12.61 14.26
C PRO A 58 -1.90 11.88 13.32
N LEU A 59 -2.95 12.56 12.85
CA LEU A 59 -3.89 11.97 11.89
C LEU A 59 -3.20 11.55 10.60
N VAL A 60 -3.63 10.42 10.02
CA VAL A 60 -3.13 9.95 8.73
C VAL A 60 -3.73 10.82 7.64
N GLU A 61 -2.89 11.37 6.78
CA GLU A 61 -3.40 12.05 5.60
C GLU A 61 -3.92 11.02 4.59
N ALA A 62 -5.08 11.26 3.99
CA ALA A 62 -5.71 10.31 3.07
C ALA A 62 -4.77 9.85 1.94
N ARG A 63 -3.82 10.69 1.55
CA ARG A 63 -2.81 10.40 0.50
C ARG A 63 -1.77 9.36 0.89
N GLU A 64 -1.49 9.18 2.18
CA GLU A 64 -0.54 8.17 2.67
C GLU A 64 -1.08 6.75 2.50
N LEU A 65 -2.41 6.63 2.40
CA LEU A 65 -3.10 5.38 2.11
C LEU A 65 -3.12 5.03 0.61
N LEU A 66 -2.55 5.87 -0.26
CA LEU A 66 -2.43 5.55 -1.67
C LEU A 66 -1.17 4.72 -1.95
N PRO A 67 -1.22 3.77 -2.89
CA PRO A 67 -0.05 3.01 -3.35
C PRO A 67 1.10 3.89 -3.83
N SER A 68 2.32 3.32 -3.79
CA SER A 68 3.62 3.94 -3.52
C SER A 68 3.70 4.55 -2.10
N PHE A 69 3.58 3.69 -1.08
CA PHE A 69 3.67 4.10 0.33
C PHE A 69 4.96 4.87 0.58
N GLU A 70 4.84 6.03 1.24
CA GLU A 70 6.01 6.81 1.61
C GLU A 70 6.79 6.11 2.72
N VAL A 71 8.11 6.23 2.65
CA VAL A 71 8.99 5.82 3.74
C VAL A 71 8.89 6.92 4.79
N ASP A 72 7.98 6.77 5.74
CA ASP A 72 7.98 7.59 6.95
C ASP A 72 8.95 6.98 7.96
N LEU A 73 10.12 7.62 8.09
CA LEU A 73 11.16 7.23 9.03
C LEU A 73 10.88 7.74 10.45
N TYR A 74 9.88 8.61 10.64
CA TYR A 74 9.56 9.14 11.95
C TYR A 74 8.66 8.16 12.72
N GLU A 75 9.11 7.73 13.89
CA GLU A 75 8.33 6.86 14.77
C GLU A 75 7.67 7.67 15.90
N TYR A 76 6.34 7.66 15.91
CA TYR A 76 5.54 8.26 16.99
C TYR A 76 5.54 7.33 18.20
N LYS A 77 6.59 7.39 19.02
CA LYS A 77 6.82 6.47 20.15
C LYS A 77 5.70 6.43 21.19
N ALA A 78 4.91 7.50 21.30
CA ALA A 78 3.76 7.56 22.20
C ALA A 78 2.55 6.75 21.70
N LEU A 79 2.55 6.33 20.42
CA LEU A 79 1.48 5.52 19.84
C LEU A 79 1.75 4.03 20.03
N PRO A 80 0.71 3.21 20.12
CA PRO A 80 0.89 1.76 20.22
C PRO A 80 1.47 1.17 18.94
N GLY A 81 2.24 0.10 19.08
CA GLY A 81 2.72 -0.75 17.98
C GLY A 81 2.33 -2.20 18.24
N MET A 82 1.96 -2.94 17.20
CA MET A 82 1.45 -4.31 17.39
C MET A 82 1.75 -5.18 16.18
N SER A 83 1.94 -6.48 16.42
CA SER A 83 1.82 -7.52 15.42
C SER A 83 0.87 -8.61 15.94
N LEU A 84 0.14 -9.26 15.03
CA LEU A 84 -0.69 -10.41 15.33
C LEU A 84 -0.59 -11.40 14.19
N VAL A 85 -0.56 -12.68 14.53
CA VAL A 85 -0.89 -13.75 13.59
C VAL A 85 -2.08 -14.57 14.10
N VAL A 86 -2.93 -14.96 13.17
CA VAL A 86 -4.09 -15.83 13.39
C VAL A 86 -3.97 -17.05 12.49
N PHE A 87 -4.25 -18.23 13.02
CA PHE A 87 -4.38 -19.49 12.27
C PHE A 87 -5.78 -20.08 12.39
N GLU A 88 -6.45 -20.40 11.28
CA GLU A 88 -7.72 -21.15 11.28
C GLU A 88 -7.45 -22.66 11.40
N ARG A 89 -6.66 -23.03 12.42
CA ARG A 89 -6.32 -24.39 12.85
C ARG A 89 -5.77 -24.35 14.28
N GLN A 90 -5.64 -25.51 14.91
CA GLN A 90 -4.88 -25.66 16.16
C GLN A 90 -3.38 -25.48 15.91
N LEU A 91 -2.68 -24.97 16.91
CA LEU A 91 -1.22 -24.85 16.89
C LEU A 91 -0.56 -26.13 17.40
N ASN A 92 0.61 -26.41 16.85
CA ASN A 92 1.50 -27.42 17.38
C ASN A 92 2.87 -26.80 17.60
N SER A 93 3.16 -26.40 18.84
CA SER A 93 4.38 -25.67 19.20
C SER A 93 5.66 -26.29 18.65
N PHE A 94 5.73 -27.62 18.52
CA PHE A 94 6.90 -28.32 17.99
C PHE A 94 7.03 -28.20 16.46
N GLN A 95 5.91 -28.13 15.75
CA GLN A 95 5.86 -28.07 14.28
C GLN A 95 5.79 -26.63 13.76
N GLU A 96 5.48 -25.65 14.62
CA GLU A 96 5.41 -24.26 14.21
C GLU A 96 6.76 -23.73 13.71
N VAL A 97 6.71 -22.97 12.63
CA VAL A 97 7.89 -22.39 11.97
C VAL A 97 8.37 -21.09 12.64
N PHE A 98 7.84 -20.77 13.81
CA PHE A 98 8.07 -19.54 14.56
C PHE A 98 8.03 -19.85 16.07
N GLN A 99 8.62 -18.97 16.87
CA GLN A 99 8.72 -19.14 18.32
C GLN A 99 7.74 -18.21 19.03
N TYR A 100 7.09 -18.68 20.10
CA TYR A 100 6.17 -17.92 20.92
C TYR A 100 6.12 -18.50 22.34
N ASP A 101 5.73 -17.69 23.31
CA ASP A 101 5.39 -18.19 24.64
C ASP A 101 3.95 -18.68 24.59
N ALA A 102 3.74 -19.97 24.85
CA ALA A 102 2.44 -20.61 24.74
C ALA A 102 1.51 -20.22 25.90
N LEU A 103 0.24 -20.02 25.57
CA LEU A 103 -0.87 -19.95 26.50
C LEU A 103 -1.82 -21.10 26.18
N HIS A 104 -2.39 -21.68 27.21
CA HIS A 104 -3.22 -22.87 27.08
C HIS A 104 -4.69 -22.55 27.33
N ALA A 105 -5.55 -22.81 26.36
CA ALA A 105 -6.99 -22.70 26.55
C ALA A 105 -7.49 -23.80 27.50
N LEU A 106 -8.49 -23.51 28.33
CA LEU A 106 -9.05 -24.50 29.26
C LEU A 106 -9.60 -25.74 28.54
N SER A 107 -10.16 -25.55 27.34
CA SER A 107 -10.64 -26.63 26.47
C SER A 107 -9.58 -27.64 26.03
N GLU A 108 -8.29 -27.29 26.07
CA GLU A 108 -7.20 -28.24 25.75
C GLU A 108 -7.09 -29.36 26.79
N TRP A 109 -7.61 -29.11 27.99
CA TRP A 109 -7.49 -30.01 29.14
C TRP A 109 -8.79 -30.75 29.44
N GLU A 110 -9.91 -30.36 28.81
CA GLU A 110 -11.23 -31.00 28.92
C GLU A 110 -11.18 -32.51 28.57
N ASP A 111 -10.35 -32.90 27.60
CA ASP A 111 -10.18 -34.31 27.18
C ASP A 111 -9.27 -35.14 28.12
N MET A 112 -8.49 -34.51 28.99
CA MET A 112 -7.67 -35.22 29.99
C MET A 112 -8.47 -35.63 31.25
N HIS A 113 -9.77 -35.31 31.31
CA HIS A 113 -10.65 -35.63 32.43
C HIS A 113 -11.09 -37.10 32.53
N ASP A 114 -10.33 -38.05 31.98
CA ASP A 114 -10.67 -39.46 32.11
C ASP A 114 -10.25 -40.00 33.51
N LYS A 115 -11.24 -40.03 34.41
CA LYS A 115 -11.42 -40.92 35.59
C LYS A 115 -10.58 -40.65 36.84
N GLY A 116 -11.10 -39.76 37.69
CA GLY A 116 -11.07 -39.99 39.14
C GLY A 116 -10.25 -39.04 40.02
N SER A 117 -9.67 -37.97 39.48
CA SER A 117 -8.96 -36.95 40.28
C SER A 117 -9.67 -35.58 40.23
N GLU A 118 -9.50 -34.82 41.30
CA GLU A 118 -10.11 -33.53 41.60
C GLU A 118 -9.99 -32.53 40.43
N ALA A 119 -11.06 -32.40 39.64
CA ALA A 119 -11.13 -31.52 38.46
C ALA A 119 -10.91 -30.02 38.77
N CYS A 120 -11.11 -29.59 40.02
CA CYS A 120 -11.03 -28.19 40.43
C CYS A 120 -9.60 -27.61 40.42
N GLY A 121 -8.56 -28.45 40.57
CA GLY A 121 -7.17 -27.97 40.65
C GLY A 121 -6.51 -27.70 39.30
N VAL A 122 -6.96 -28.36 38.22
CA VAL A 122 -6.30 -28.25 36.90
C VAL A 122 -6.60 -26.89 36.26
N GLU A 123 -7.85 -26.43 36.30
CA GLU A 123 -8.24 -25.13 35.73
C GLU A 123 -7.52 -23.97 36.42
N GLU A 124 -7.51 -23.95 37.76
CA GLU A 124 -6.81 -22.92 38.54
C GLU A 124 -5.31 -22.90 38.24
N ASN A 125 -4.69 -24.07 38.09
CA ASN A 125 -3.28 -24.19 37.73
C ASN A 125 -2.99 -23.69 36.31
N VAL A 126 -3.86 -23.97 35.34
CA VAL A 126 -3.72 -23.48 33.96
C VAL A 126 -3.85 -21.95 33.93
N ILE A 127 -4.86 -21.39 34.60
CA ILE A 127 -5.06 -19.95 34.70
C ILE A 127 -3.83 -19.29 35.35
N ALA A 128 -3.39 -19.78 36.51
CA ALA A 128 -2.22 -19.26 37.21
C ALA A 128 -0.94 -19.35 36.37
N THR A 129 -0.78 -20.42 35.58
CA THR A 129 0.36 -20.59 34.67
C THR A 129 0.31 -19.57 33.53
N ASN A 130 -0.84 -19.41 32.88
CA ASN A 130 -1.03 -18.42 31.81
C ASN A 130 -0.76 -16.99 32.31
N ILE A 131 -1.27 -16.64 33.50
CA ILE A 131 -1.03 -15.34 34.14
C ILE A 131 0.46 -15.14 34.42
N ARG A 132 1.14 -16.14 35.00
CA ARG A 132 2.59 -16.08 35.27
C ARG A 132 3.39 -15.92 33.97
N THR A 133 3.04 -16.66 32.93
CA THR A 133 3.66 -16.55 31.60
C THR A 133 3.50 -15.14 31.05
N PHE A 134 2.29 -14.58 31.10
CA PHE A 134 2.02 -13.20 30.67
C PHE A 134 2.85 -12.19 31.46
N GLN A 135 2.78 -12.28 32.79
CA GLN A 135 3.46 -11.35 33.70
C GLN A 135 4.98 -11.38 33.54
N SER A 136 5.56 -12.52 33.14
CA SER A 136 7.00 -12.66 32.89
C SER A 136 7.53 -11.79 31.73
N ARG A 137 6.65 -11.41 30.80
CA ARG A 137 6.98 -10.55 29.64
C ARG A 137 6.49 -9.12 29.80
N LEU A 138 5.45 -8.91 30.61
CA LEU A 138 4.87 -7.58 30.84
C LEU A 138 5.85 -6.69 31.64
N PRO A 139 6.00 -5.40 31.29
CA PRO A 139 6.79 -4.46 32.10
C PRO A 139 6.26 -4.36 33.54
N LYS A 140 7.17 -4.34 34.52
CA LYS A 140 6.84 -4.34 35.96
C LYS A 140 5.82 -3.28 36.39
N ARG A 141 5.82 -2.12 35.72
CA ARG A 141 4.89 -1.01 36.00
C ARG A 141 3.41 -1.39 35.83
N HIS A 142 3.12 -2.37 34.98
CA HIS A 142 1.75 -2.81 34.68
C HIS A 142 1.32 -4.04 35.48
N HIS A 143 2.20 -4.64 36.29
CA HIS A 143 1.90 -5.89 36.99
C HIS A 143 0.73 -5.75 37.96
N THR A 144 0.72 -4.68 38.76
CA THR A 144 -0.33 -4.46 39.76
C THR A 144 -1.70 -4.29 39.11
N ASP A 145 -1.77 -3.51 38.02
CA ASP A 145 -3.01 -3.26 37.30
C ASP A 145 -3.49 -4.52 36.57
N PHE A 146 -2.57 -5.26 35.95
CA PHE A 146 -2.85 -6.53 35.28
C PHE A 146 -3.44 -7.56 36.23
N LEU A 147 -2.81 -7.80 37.39
CA LEU A 147 -3.31 -8.76 38.37
C LEU A 147 -4.65 -8.30 38.96
N LYS A 148 -4.82 -7.01 39.24
CA LYS A 148 -6.10 -6.49 39.73
C LYS A 148 -7.28 -6.81 38.80
N GLU A 149 -7.03 -6.91 37.50
CA GLU A 149 -8.04 -7.21 36.49
C GLU A 149 -8.16 -8.71 36.16
N PHE A 150 -7.05 -9.45 36.16
CA PHE A 150 -6.98 -10.81 35.60
C PHE A 150 -6.47 -11.92 36.54
N ASP A 151 -6.16 -11.67 37.82
CA ASP A 151 -5.51 -12.64 38.74
C ASP A 151 -6.17 -14.03 38.80
N SER A 152 -7.48 -14.11 38.57
CA SER A 152 -8.24 -15.37 38.56
C SER A 152 -9.10 -15.53 37.30
N SER A 153 -8.76 -14.82 36.21
CA SER A 153 -9.54 -14.79 34.98
C SER A 153 -8.82 -15.55 33.88
N ASP A 154 -9.56 -16.31 33.06
CA ASP A 154 -8.98 -16.91 31.86
C ASP A 154 -8.65 -15.84 30.82
N ILE A 155 -7.36 -15.54 30.64
CA ILE A 155 -6.87 -14.53 29.69
C ILE A 155 -6.87 -15.03 28.23
N THR A 156 -7.15 -16.30 27.98
CA THR A 156 -7.11 -16.90 26.63
C THR A 156 -8.40 -16.70 25.85
N THR A 157 -9.53 -16.46 26.53
CA THR A 157 -10.84 -16.25 25.90
C THR A 157 -10.92 -14.95 25.09
N MET A 158 -11.65 -15.00 23.97
CA MET A 158 -11.92 -13.81 23.16
C MET A 158 -12.77 -12.77 23.89
N ASP A 159 -13.52 -13.17 24.92
CA ASP A 159 -14.31 -12.25 25.74
C ASP A 159 -13.44 -11.24 26.49
N ASN A 160 -12.21 -11.63 26.86
CA ASN A 160 -11.24 -10.80 27.57
C ASN A 160 -10.24 -10.12 26.63
N TYR A 161 -10.14 -10.57 25.36
CA TYR A 161 -9.12 -10.10 24.41
C TYR A 161 -9.05 -8.57 24.26
N GLY A 162 -10.19 -7.88 24.21
CA GLY A 162 -10.26 -6.44 24.03
C GLY A 162 -9.64 -5.66 25.20
N GLU A 163 -9.96 -6.04 26.44
CA GLU A 163 -9.36 -5.45 27.64
C GLU A 163 -7.88 -5.83 27.76
N MET A 164 -7.54 -7.08 27.43
CA MET A 164 -6.17 -7.56 27.35
C MET A 164 -5.27 -6.79 26.36
N LEU A 165 -5.84 -6.12 25.34
CA LEU A 165 -5.04 -5.32 24.41
C LEU A 165 -4.26 -4.21 25.12
N GLU A 166 -4.76 -3.67 26.23
CA GLU A 166 -4.04 -2.66 27.01
C GLU A 166 -2.66 -3.15 27.47
N PHE A 167 -2.56 -4.45 27.78
CA PHE A 167 -1.32 -5.09 28.22
C PHE A 167 -0.54 -5.72 27.06
N LEU A 168 -1.22 -6.30 26.06
CA LEU A 168 -0.58 -6.90 24.89
C LEU A 168 0.20 -5.87 24.07
N LEU A 169 -0.29 -4.64 23.97
CA LEU A 169 0.37 -3.57 23.22
C LEU A 169 1.71 -3.14 23.84
N GLU A 170 1.97 -3.48 25.10
CA GLU A 170 3.24 -3.21 25.79
C GLU A 170 4.32 -4.28 25.52
N LEU A 171 3.97 -5.41 24.89
CA LEU A 171 4.89 -6.53 24.68
C LEU A 171 5.78 -6.39 23.42
N GLU A 172 5.54 -5.36 22.59
CA GLU A 172 6.25 -4.97 21.34
C GLU A 172 6.38 -6.04 20.23
N ARG A 173 6.06 -7.31 20.53
CA ARG A 173 6.13 -8.50 19.68
C ARG A 173 4.75 -9.02 19.30
N ALA A 174 4.71 -10.04 18.44
CA ALA A 174 3.44 -10.57 17.95
C ALA A 174 2.72 -11.40 19.02
N HIS A 175 1.40 -11.34 19.04
CA HIS A 175 0.58 -12.36 19.70
C HIS A 175 -0.09 -13.28 18.68
N VAL A 176 -0.61 -14.40 19.17
CA VAL A 176 -1.02 -15.55 18.35
C VAL A 176 -2.42 -15.96 18.74
N LEU A 177 -3.34 -15.93 17.78
CA LEU A 177 -4.67 -16.51 17.92
C LEU A 177 -4.77 -17.77 17.06
N ALA A 178 -5.45 -18.79 17.56
CA ALA A 178 -5.66 -20.04 16.85
C ALA A 178 -6.95 -20.72 17.29
N LEU A 179 -7.38 -21.74 16.55
CA LEU A 179 -8.52 -22.55 16.96
C LEU A 179 -8.12 -23.48 18.11
N ASP A 180 -8.97 -23.59 19.11
CA ASP A 180 -8.88 -24.60 20.17
C ASP A 180 -9.44 -25.97 19.69
N PRO A 181 -9.42 -27.02 20.53
CA PRO A 181 -10.06 -28.30 20.22
C PRO A 181 -11.55 -28.22 19.89
N ASN A 182 -12.24 -27.23 20.46
CA ASN A 182 -13.67 -26.99 20.27
C ASN A 182 -13.98 -26.13 19.02
N GLY A 183 -12.96 -25.78 18.22
CA GLY A 183 -13.12 -24.99 17.00
C GLY A 183 -13.44 -23.51 17.25
N LYS A 184 -13.09 -22.97 18.42
CA LYS A 184 -13.22 -21.54 18.77
C LYS A 184 -11.85 -20.88 18.74
N PHE A 185 -11.79 -19.62 18.31
CA PHE A 185 -10.54 -18.86 18.41
C PHE A 185 -10.24 -18.52 19.87
N THR A 186 -8.98 -18.71 20.27
CA THR A 186 -8.44 -18.32 21.58
C THR A 186 -7.05 -17.70 21.43
N LEU A 187 -6.62 -16.94 22.43
CA LEU A 187 -5.25 -16.43 22.55
C LEU A 187 -4.34 -17.55 23.08
N GLN A 188 -3.64 -18.21 22.15
CA GLN A 188 -2.77 -19.37 22.43
C GLN A 188 -1.28 -19.02 22.49
N GLY A 189 -0.91 -17.76 22.23
CA GLY A 189 0.48 -17.37 22.30
C GLY A 189 0.73 -15.88 22.35
N MET A 190 1.88 -15.52 22.91
CA MET A 190 2.38 -14.15 22.99
C MET A 190 3.88 -14.08 22.72
N TYR A 191 4.38 -12.85 22.64
CA TYR A 191 5.80 -12.55 22.48
C TYR A 191 6.47 -13.26 21.28
N ALA A 192 5.68 -13.50 20.24
CA ALA A 192 6.05 -14.32 19.11
C ALA A 192 7.04 -13.62 18.15
N SER A 193 7.95 -14.42 17.61
CA SER A 193 8.99 -14.00 16.65
C SER A 193 8.62 -14.46 15.25
N LEU A 194 8.17 -13.54 14.39
CA LEU A 194 7.84 -13.86 13.00
C LEU A 194 9.13 -13.95 12.18
N PRO A 195 9.51 -15.12 11.62
CA PRO A 195 10.77 -15.29 10.90
C PRO A 195 10.78 -14.49 9.58
N SER A 196 11.89 -13.79 9.33
CA SER A 196 12.13 -13.03 8.11
C SER A 196 13.21 -13.69 7.25
N ASN A 197 12.82 -14.28 6.11
CA ASN A 197 13.76 -14.82 5.11
C ASN A 197 13.98 -13.83 3.96
N LEU A 198 14.17 -12.55 4.29
CA LEU A 198 14.15 -11.45 3.33
C LEU A 198 15.09 -11.65 2.14
N ASP A 199 16.35 -12.04 2.37
CA ASP A 199 17.35 -12.14 1.29
C ASP A 199 16.96 -13.20 0.25
N SER A 200 16.58 -14.38 0.72
CA SER A 200 16.10 -15.48 -0.14
C SER A 200 14.84 -15.07 -0.92
N GLU A 201 13.88 -14.46 -0.24
CA GLU A 201 12.63 -14.00 -0.88
C GLU A 201 12.89 -12.92 -1.93
N LEU A 202 13.76 -11.96 -1.60
CA LEU A 202 14.13 -10.88 -2.49
C LEU A 202 14.83 -11.41 -3.75
N LYS A 203 15.80 -12.32 -3.59
CA LYS A 203 16.52 -12.94 -4.71
C LYS A 203 15.59 -13.76 -5.59
N GLN A 204 14.74 -14.61 -5.00
CA GLN A 204 13.77 -15.40 -5.75
C GLN A 204 12.78 -14.51 -6.52
N PHE A 205 12.28 -13.45 -5.89
CA PHE A 205 11.36 -12.51 -6.52
C PHE A 205 12.04 -11.76 -7.66
N GLY A 206 13.24 -11.22 -7.45
CA GLY A 206 13.99 -10.49 -8.47
C GLY A 206 14.38 -11.35 -9.68
N LEU A 207 14.72 -12.63 -9.47
CA LEU A 207 14.93 -13.60 -10.55
C LEU A 207 13.63 -13.84 -11.33
N ARG A 208 12.50 -14.03 -10.64
CA ARG A 208 11.18 -14.29 -11.25
C ARG A 208 10.72 -13.15 -12.15
N ILE A 209 10.97 -11.90 -11.75
CA ILE A 209 10.58 -10.73 -12.54
C ILE A 209 11.65 -10.29 -13.56
N GLY A 210 12.75 -11.04 -13.68
CA GLY A 210 13.83 -10.78 -14.64
C GLY A 210 14.73 -9.58 -14.30
N LYS A 211 14.67 -9.08 -13.06
CA LYS A 211 15.51 -7.96 -12.58
C LYS A 211 16.85 -8.43 -12.00
N PHE A 212 16.97 -9.71 -11.66
CA PHE A 212 18.23 -10.33 -11.26
C PHE A 212 18.62 -11.44 -12.24
N LYS A 213 19.92 -11.74 -12.30
CA LYS A 213 20.50 -12.86 -13.03
C LYS A 213 21.61 -13.50 -12.19
N PRO A 214 21.70 -14.85 -12.13
CA PRO A 214 22.79 -15.51 -11.41
C PRO A 214 24.17 -15.06 -11.94
N GLY A 215 25.10 -14.78 -11.03
CA GLY A 215 26.46 -14.35 -11.36
C GLY A 215 26.62 -12.89 -11.82
N ASN A 216 25.54 -12.08 -11.84
CA ASN A 216 25.60 -10.67 -12.24
C ASN A 216 25.35 -9.74 -11.05
N SER A 217 26.41 -9.42 -10.30
CA SER A 217 26.34 -8.56 -9.11
C SER A 217 25.91 -7.13 -9.43
N LEU A 218 26.40 -6.55 -10.52
CA LEU A 218 26.06 -5.19 -10.94
C LEU A 218 24.55 -5.06 -11.20
N MET A 219 23.96 -6.02 -11.92
CA MET A 219 22.52 -6.05 -12.16
C MET A 219 21.72 -6.18 -10.85
N TYR A 220 22.21 -6.99 -9.92
CA TYR A 220 21.59 -7.10 -8.59
C TYR A 220 21.62 -5.76 -7.86
N GLU A 221 22.79 -5.12 -7.75
CA GLU A 221 22.96 -3.84 -7.04
C GLU A 221 22.09 -2.73 -7.63
N CYS A 222 22.09 -2.57 -8.96
CA CYS A 222 21.30 -1.55 -9.63
C CYS A 222 19.78 -1.73 -9.46
N ASN A 223 19.30 -2.97 -9.28
CA ASN A 223 17.87 -3.26 -9.22
C ASN A 223 17.37 -3.61 -7.82
N ARG A 224 18.25 -3.90 -6.84
CA ARG A 224 17.88 -4.43 -5.52
C ARG A 224 16.83 -3.58 -4.81
N LEU A 225 17.03 -2.27 -4.79
CA LEU A 225 16.11 -1.34 -4.11
C LEU A 225 14.72 -1.35 -4.75
N PHE A 226 14.66 -1.36 -6.09
CA PHE A 226 13.41 -1.47 -6.83
C PHE A 226 12.68 -2.78 -6.50
N VAL A 227 13.39 -3.91 -6.59
CA VAL A 227 12.80 -5.23 -6.32
C VAL A 227 12.26 -5.30 -4.88
N TYR A 228 13.02 -4.75 -3.92
CA TYR A 228 12.59 -4.74 -2.52
C TYR A 228 11.36 -3.85 -2.31
N GLN A 229 11.37 -2.65 -2.89
CA GLN A 229 10.26 -1.72 -2.78
C GLN A 229 8.98 -2.30 -3.39
N PHE A 230 9.08 -2.86 -4.59
CA PHE A 230 7.95 -3.48 -5.27
C PHE A 230 7.39 -4.67 -4.47
N MET A 231 8.27 -5.51 -3.93
CA MET A 231 7.87 -6.65 -3.10
C MET A 231 7.19 -6.21 -1.81
N MET A 232 7.68 -5.18 -1.13
CA MET A 232 7.07 -4.67 0.09
C MET A 232 5.75 -3.96 -0.19
N GLU A 233 5.67 -3.19 -1.28
CA GLU A 233 4.44 -2.54 -1.70
C GLU A 233 3.36 -3.58 -2.06
N LEU A 234 3.71 -4.70 -2.72
CA LEU A 234 2.80 -5.84 -2.95
C LEU A 234 2.15 -6.37 -1.67
N HIS A 235 2.79 -6.17 -0.52
CA HIS A 235 2.37 -6.61 0.82
C HIS A 235 1.91 -5.46 1.71
N GLY A 236 1.66 -4.27 1.13
CA GLY A 236 0.99 -3.17 1.84
C GLY A 236 1.93 -2.32 2.69
N PHE A 237 3.25 -2.46 2.56
CA PHE A 237 4.20 -1.80 3.45
C PHE A 237 5.24 -0.96 2.69
N PRO A 238 5.66 0.19 3.27
CA PRO A 238 6.92 0.82 2.91
C PRO A 238 8.10 0.09 3.58
N ILE A 239 9.31 0.28 3.06
CA ILE A 239 10.56 -0.24 3.67
C ILE A 239 10.96 0.69 4.83
N VAL A 240 10.51 0.42 6.05
CA VAL A 240 10.78 1.28 7.22
C VAL A 240 11.23 0.47 8.44
N SER A 241 10.46 -0.53 8.86
CA SER A 241 10.70 -1.25 10.11
C SER A 241 10.74 -2.76 9.91
N GLU A 242 11.54 -3.43 10.74
CA GLU A 242 11.67 -4.89 10.73
C GLU A 242 10.31 -5.57 10.96
N ARG A 243 9.48 -5.04 11.87
CA ARG A 243 8.14 -5.56 12.16
C ARG A 243 7.27 -5.70 10.90
N ARG A 244 7.32 -4.72 10.00
CA ARG A 244 6.57 -4.75 8.73
C ARG A 244 7.17 -5.77 7.77
N THR A 245 8.50 -5.76 7.64
CA THR A 245 9.22 -6.70 6.77
C THR A 245 9.01 -8.15 7.21
N SER A 246 9.19 -8.46 8.50
CA SER A 246 9.00 -9.81 9.04
C SER A 246 7.57 -10.29 8.86
N SER A 247 6.58 -9.43 9.14
CA SER A 247 5.17 -9.77 8.94
C SER A 247 4.84 -10.03 7.47
N ALA A 248 5.39 -9.25 6.53
CA ALA A 248 5.21 -9.47 5.11
C ALA A 248 5.85 -10.79 4.64
N MET A 249 7.10 -11.04 5.04
CA MET A 249 7.80 -12.29 4.72
C MET A 249 7.08 -13.51 5.30
N PHE A 250 6.56 -13.38 6.52
CA PHE A 250 5.81 -14.44 7.17
C PHE A 250 4.48 -14.72 6.44
N ALA A 251 3.73 -13.68 6.06
CA ALA A 251 2.51 -13.83 5.26
C ALA A 251 2.77 -14.50 3.89
N ILE A 252 3.90 -14.20 3.24
CA ILE A 252 4.32 -14.88 2.00
C ILE A 252 4.51 -16.38 2.25
N ARG A 253 5.19 -16.74 3.35
CA ARG A 253 5.44 -18.13 3.71
C ARG A 253 4.13 -18.87 4.00
N LEU A 254 3.26 -18.29 4.81
CA LEU A 254 1.96 -18.89 5.16
C LEU A 254 1.10 -19.13 3.90
N LEU A 255 1.07 -18.16 2.98
CA LEU A 255 0.33 -18.31 1.73
C LEU A 255 0.87 -19.44 0.85
N ARG A 256 2.20 -19.60 0.78
CA ARG A 256 2.83 -20.70 0.02
C ARG A 256 2.56 -22.07 0.64
N SER A 257 2.46 -22.15 1.96
CA SER A 257 2.09 -23.37 2.69
C SER A 257 0.60 -23.71 2.59
N GLY A 258 -0.23 -22.83 1.99
CA GLY A 258 -1.67 -23.05 1.87
C GLY A 258 -2.45 -22.78 3.16
N GLU A 259 -1.85 -22.06 4.12
CA GLU A 259 -2.47 -21.76 5.41
C GLU A 259 -3.64 -20.77 5.27
N ARG A 260 -4.64 -20.92 6.14
CA ARG A 260 -5.72 -19.96 6.35
C ARG A 260 -5.35 -19.05 7.52
N PHE A 261 -5.02 -17.80 7.22
CA PHE A 261 -4.39 -16.90 8.18
C PHE A 261 -4.85 -15.45 8.11
N ILE A 262 -4.61 -14.73 9.21
CA ILE A 262 -4.54 -13.27 9.25
C ILE A 262 -3.19 -12.87 9.85
N VAL A 263 -2.46 -11.96 9.21
CA VAL A 263 -1.34 -11.24 9.81
C VAL A 263 -1.72 -9.77 9.90
N ARG A 264 -1.71 -9.19 11.10
CA ARG A 264 -1.97 -7.75 11.30
C ARG A 264 -0.75 -7.05 11.86
N VAL A 265 -0.54 -5.83 11.42
CA VAL A 265 0.52 -4.96 11.91
C VAL A 265 -0.04 -3.57 12.14
N LEU A 266 0.24 -3.00 13.31
CA LEU A 266 0.11 -1.58 13.58
C LEU A 266 1.52 -0.97 13.61
N GLY A 267 1.78 -0.09 12.64
CA GLY A 267 3.03 0.66 12.60
C GLY A 267 2.90 2.00 13.30
N GLN A 268 3.87 2.33 14.16
CA GLN A 268 3.91 3.62 14.82
C GLN A 268 4.14 4.77 13.83
N SER A 269 4.91 4.56 12.75
CA SER A 269 5.16 5.62 11.75
C SER A 269 3.99 5.87 10.80
N ASP A 270 3.38 4.82 10.25
CA ASP A 270 2.28 4.98 9.28
C ASP A 270 0.91 5.09 9.98
N ARG A 271 0.83 4.74 11.27
CA ARG A 271 -0.36 4.90 12.12
C ARG A 271 -1.57 4.16 11.55
N THR A 272 -1.30 3.12 10.78
CA THR A 272 -2.31 2.29 10.12
C THR A 272 -2.28 0.87 10.67
N ILE A 273 -3.47 0.29 10.83
CA ILE A 273 -3.61 -1.15 11.00
C ILE A 273 -3.61 -1.76 9.61
N THR A 274 -2.52 -2.42 9.24
CA THR A 274 -2.40 -3.18 7.99
C THR A 274 -2.76 -4.63 8.25
N THR A 275 -3.70 -5.16 7.47
CA THR A 275 -4.16 -6.56 7.54
C THR A 275 -3.80 -7.27 6.25
N MET A 276 -3.06 -8.38 6.36
CA MET A 276 -2.83 -9.35 5.29
C MET A 276 -3.61 -10.62 5.64
N MET A 277 -4.40 -11.15 4.71
CA MET A 277 -5.16 -12.38 4.97
C MET A 277 -5.23 -13.29 3.76
N THR A 278 -5.45 -14.57 3.99
CA THR A 278 -5.67 -15.53 2.90
C THR A 278 -6.85 -15.06 2.03
N PRO A 279 -6.69 -14.99 0.69
CA PRO A 279 -7.79 -14.60 -0.19
C PRO A 279 -9.01 -15.53 -0.05
N PRO A 280 -10.23 -15.00 -0.22
CA PRO A 280 -11.45 -15.82 -0.23
C PRO A 280 -11.38 -17.00 -1.22
N PRO A 281 -12.06 -18.13 -0.94
CA PRO A 281 -12.02 -19.33 -1.79
C PRO A 281 -12.40 -19.10 -3.26
N ASP A 282 -13.31 -18.16 -3.51
CA ASP A 282 -13.83 -17.73 -4.81
C ASP A 282 -12.89 -16.79 -5.58
N THR A 283 -11.80 -16.32 -4.95
CA THR A 283 -10.83 -15.43 -5.61
C THR A 283 -10.21 -16.10 -6.85
N PRO A 284 -10.14 -15.42 -8.01
CA PRO A 284 -9.51 -15.98 -9.21
C PRO A 284 -8.08 -16.47 -8.93
N LYS A 285 -7.70 -17.64 -9.48
CA LYS A 285 -6.36 -18.25 -9.27
C LYS A 285 -5.20 -17.30 -9.53
N ARG A 286 -5.34 -16.37 -10.47
CA ARG A 286 -4.32 -15.36 -10.78
C ARG A 286 -4.06 -14.40 -9.62
N ILE A 287 -5.10 -14.04 -8.86
CA ILE A 287 -5.06 -13.11 -7.73
C ILE A 287 -4.71 -13.83 -6.42
N LYS A 288 -4.97 -15.15 -6.32
CA LYS A 288 -4.59 -16.01 -5.18
C LYS A 288 -3.08 -16.08 -4.88
N LYS A 289 -2.23 -15.49 -5.74
CA LYS A 289 -0.76 -15.46 -5.56
C LYS A 289 -0.30 -14.53 -4.44
N TYR A 290 -1.15 -13.62 -3.99
CA TYR A 290 -0.84 -12.62 -2.97
C TYR A 290 -1.90 -12.65 -1.86
N PRO A 291 -1.55 -12.29 -0.61
CA PRO A 291 -2.55 -12.12 0.44
C PRO A 291 -3.46 -10.94 0.10
N ARG A 292 -4.72 -10.97 0.54
CA ARG A 292 -5.59 -9.79 0.49
C ARG A 292 -5.07 -8.75 1.47
N ILE A 293 -5.07 -7.47 1.06
CA ILE A 293 -4.52 -6.37 1.86
C ILE A 293 -5.59 -5.32 2.14
N GLU A 294 -5.65 -4.92 3.40
CA GLU A 294 -6.47 -3.82 3.86
C GLU A 294 -5.67 -2.93 4.82
N LYS A 295 -5.95 -1.63 4.82
CA LYS A 295 -5.45 -0.68 5.82
C LYS A 295 -6.60 0.04 6.50
N ILE A 296 -6.51 0.25 7.80
CA ILE A 296 -7.46 1.04 8.58
C ILE A 296 -6.71 2.15 9.30
N ALA A 297 -7.20 3.38 9.21
CA ALA A 297 -6.61 4.54 9.86
C ALA A 297 -7.66 5.60 10.23
N LEU A 298 -7.27 6.55 11.09
CA LEU A 298 -8.02 7.77 11.32
C LEU A 298 -7.57 8.85 10.35
N VAL A 299 -8.52 9.37 9.58
CA VAL A 299 -8.26 10.32 8.49
C VAL A 299 -9.11 11.57 8.69
N GLN A 300 -8.49 12.72 8.44
CA GLN A 300 -9.20 13.98 8.35
C GLN A 300 -9.82 14.16 6.96
N VAL A 301 -11.14 14.37 6.91
CA VAL A 301 -11.85 14.71 5.67
C VAL A 301 -11.52 16.16 5.29
N ASN A 302 -11.19 16.37 4.01
CA ASN A 302 -10.84 17.68 3.49
C ASN A 302 -12.05 18.62 3.58
N GLU A 303 -11.83 19.84 4.07
CA GLU A 303 -12.88 20.86 4.28
C GLU A 303 -13.64 21.25 2.99
N ASN A 304 -13.02 21.06 1.83
CA ASN A 304 -13.64 21.34 0.53
C ASN A 304 -14.72 20.30 0.16
N GLN A 305 -14.75 19.13 0.80
CA GLN A 305 -15.75 18.09 0.53
C GLN A 305 -17.04 18.33 1.34
N LYS A 306 -17.68 19.49 1.13
CA LYS A 306 -18.84 19.94 1.95
C LYS A 306 -20.00 18.95 1.96
N ASP A 307 -20.35 18.38 0.82
CA ASP A 307 -21.45 17.41 0.71
C ASP A 307 -21.11 16.10 1.46
N THR A 308 -19.88 15.61 1.29
CA THR A 308 -19.37 14.45 2.04
C THR A 308 -19.38 14.70 3.54
N ILE A 309 -18.91 15.86 4.00
CA ILE A 309 -18.90 16.22 5.41
C ILE A 309 -20.32 16.31 5.96
N THR A 310 -21.26 16.88 5.20
CA THR A 310 -22.66 17.00 5.59
C THR A 310 -23.29 15.62 5.76
N LEU A 311 -23.15 14.75 4.76
CA LEU A 311 -23.63 13.36 4.83
C LEU A 311 -23.05 12.60 6.03
N LEU A 312 -21.73 12.70 6.24
CA LEU A 312 -21.03 12.04 7.34
C LEU A 312 -21.50 12.55 8.70
N LYS A 313 -21.77 13.85 8.81
CA LYS A 313 -22.27 14.48 10.03
C LYS A 313 -23.71 14.07 10.34
N GLU A 314 -24.60 14.14 9.35
CA GLU A 314 -26.01 13.77 9.49
C GLU A 314 -26.19 12.31 9.88
N ARG A 315 -25.35 11.42 9.33
CA ARG A 315 -25.39 9.98 9.61
C ARG A 315 -24.51 9.53 10.77
N GLY A 316 -23.82 10.44 11.47
CA GLY A 316 -23.04 10.12 12.68
C GLY A 316 -21.70 9.40 12.45
N PHE A 317 -21.13 9.45 11.23
CA PHE A 317 -19.87 8.78 10.88
C PHE A 317 -18.61 9.53 11.34
N LEU A 318 -18.73 10.77 11.79
CA LEU A 318 -17.60 11.56 12.28
C LEU A 318 -17.21 11.12 13.69
N VAL A 319 -15.96 10.71 13.86
CA VAL A 319 -15.32 10.51 15.17
C VAL A 319 -15.18 11.86 15.87
N ASP A 320 -14.56 12.84 15.20
CA ASP A 320 -14.50 14.21 15.69
C ASP A 320 -15.18 15.14 14.67
N PRO A 321 -16.38 15.66 14.97
CA PRO A 321 -17.08 16.57 14.07
C PRO A 321 -16.34 17.89 13.82
N LYS A 322 -15.56 18.39 14.78
CA LYS A 322 -14.81 19.65 14.65
C LYS A 322 -13.62 19.47 13.72
N LYS A 323 -12.85 18.40 13.94
CA LYS A 323 -11.68 18.06 13.11
C LYS A 323 -12.05 17.30 11.83
N ARG A 324 -13.32 16.89 11.65
CA ARG A 324 -13.83 16.10 10.52
C ARG A 324 -13.12 14.75 10.39
N VAL A 325 -12.89 14.08 11.51
CA VAL A 325 -12.16 12.81 11.55
C VAL A 325 -13.10 11.65 11.32
N VAL A 326 -12.68 10.70 10.48
CA VAL A 326 -13.40 9.45 10.21
C VAL A 326 -12.48 8.24 10.39
N ILE A 327 -13.07 7.07 10.58
CA ILE A 327 -12.38 5.78 10.47
C ILE A 327 -12.46 5.35 9.00
N LEU A 328 -11.31 5.29 8.33
CA LEU A 328 -11.24 4.92 6.92
C LEU A 328 -10.56 3.56 6.78
N ARG A 329 -11.23 2.61 6.13
CA ARG A 329 -10.66 1.37 5.62
C ARG A 329 -10.43 1.47 4.13
N VAL A 330 -9.26 1.02 3.69
CA VAL A 330 -8.85 0.98 2.28
C VAL A 330 -8.50 -0.45 1.93
N ILE A 331 -9.10 -0.94 0.86
CA ILE A 331 -8.86 -2.30 0.36
C ILE A 331 -8.11 -2.18 -0.94
N TYR A 332 -7.04 -2.94 -1.07
CA TYR A 332 -6.12 -2.84 -2.20
C TYR A 332 -6.26 -4.02 -3.15
N GLN A 333 -5.87 -3.77 -4.40
CA GLN A 333 -5.70 -4.77 -5.44
C GLN A 333 -4.22 -4.82 -5.85
N GLN A 334 -3.65 -6.02 -5.85
CA GLN A 334 -2.29 -6.29 -6.30
C GLN A 334 -2.18 -6.41 -7.82
N HIS A 335 -1.07 -5.92 -8.36
CA HIS A 335 -0.70 -6.02 -9.77
C HIS A 335 0.61 -6.79 -9.92
N GLU A 336 0.61 -7.79 -10.81
CA GLU A 336 1.84 -8.48 -11.18
C GLU A 336 2.79 -7.51 -11.90
N TYR A 337 4.09 -7.65 -11.62
CA TYR A 337 5.11 -6.93 -12.37
C TYR A 337 5.01 -7.28 -13.86
N SER A 338 5.05 -6.25 -14.71
CA SER A 338 5.12 -6.41 -16.16
C SER A 338 6.18 -5.47 -16.72
N PRO A 339 7.22 -5.99 -17.41
CA PRO A 339 8.25 -5.15 -18.03
C PRO A 339 7.73 -4.34 -19.22
N LYS A 340 6.48 -4.60 -19.63
CA LYS A 340 5.81 -3.89 -20.73
C LYS A 340 4.95 -2.74 -20.24
N ASN A 341 4.75 -2.63 -18.92
CA ASN A 341 3.86 -1.65 -18.32
C ASN A 341 4.61 -0.32 -18.14
N VAL A 342 4.08 0.77 -18.67
CA VAL A 342 4.70 2.09 -18.49
C VAL A 342 4.66 2.51 -17.03
N ARG A 343 3.62 2.04 -16.30
CA ARG A 343 3.41 2.23 -14.86
C ARG A 343 4.46 1.58 -13.97
N GLU A 344 5.29 0.68 -14.52
CA GLU A 344 6.36 -0.22 -14.02
C GLU A 344 6.85 -0.26 -12.56
N ASP A 345 6.29 0.50 -11.63
CA ASP A 345 6.73 0.57 -10.24
C ASP A 345 5.59 0.45 -9.21
N ARG A 346 4.32 0.32 -9.63
CA ARG A 346 3.20 0.15 -8.69
C ARG A 346 2.75 -1.28 -8.55
N ALA A 347 2.86 -1.77 -7.32
CA ALA A 347 2.42 -3.10 -6.93
C ALA A 347 0.95 -3.13 -6.51
N LEU A 348 0.37 -1.99 -6.10
CA LEU A 348 -1.01 -1.89 -5.63
C LEU A 348 -1.81 -0.79 -6.35
N SER A 349 -3.13 -0.98 -6.38
CA SER A 349 -4.13 0.07 -6.58
C SER A 349 -5.17 0.03 -5.47
N VAL A 350 -5.87 1.14 -5.22
CA VAL A 350 -7.05 1.13 -4.35
C VAL A 350 -8.19 0.44 -5.10
N LEU A 351 -8.74 -0.62 -4.51
CA LEU A 351 -9.90 -1.33 -5.02
C LEU A 351 -11.20 -0.66 -4.56
N ARG A 352 -11.29 -0.39 -3.26
CA ARG A 352 -12.43 0.30 -2.64
C ARG A 352 -12.05 0.97 -1.33
N GLN A 353 -12.88 1.91 -0.91
CA GLN A 353 -12.77 2.65 0.35
C GLN A 353 -14.04 2.43 1.16
N GLU A 354 -13.91 2.43 2.47
CA GLU A 354 -15.00 2.13 3.40
C GLU A 354 -14.87 3.08 4.60
N VAL A 355 -15.86 3.95 4.80
CA VAL A 355 -15.95 4.78 6.01
C VAL A 355 -16.74 4.00 7.05
N ILE A 356 -16.14 3.73 8.21
CA ILE A 356 -16.72 2.91 9.26
C ILE A 356 -17.38 3.80 10.32
N HIS A 357 -18.63 3.51 10.66
CA HIS A 357 -19.37 4.21 11.69
C HIS A 357 -18.78 3.90 13.08
N PRO A 358 -18.43 4.91 13.91
CA PRO A 358 -17.72 4.69 15.18
C PRO A 358 -18.54 3.94 16.25
N ILE A 359 -19.88 3.99 16.20
CA ILE A 359 -20.77 3.32 17.17
C ILE A 359 -21.42 2.02 16.65
N THR A 360 -21.92 1.97 15.41
CA THR A 360 -22.62 0.80 14.84
C THR A 360 -21.71 -0.11 14.01
N GLY A 361 -20.52 0.35 13.62
CA GLY A 361 -19.64 -0.40 12.71
C GLY A 361 -20.17 -0.56 11.28
N GLU A 362 -21.30 0.08 10.94
CA GLU A 362 -21.82 0.16 9.57
C GLU A 362 -20.83 0.86 8.65
N VAL A 363 -20.91 0.56 7.35
CA VAL A 363 -19.94 1.03 6.37
C VAL A 363 -20.63 1.80 5.25
N ILE A 364 -20.02 2.92 4.86
CA ILE A 364 -20.33 3.61 3.60
C ILE A 364 -19.14 3.39 2.65
N ASP A 365 -19.39 2.78 1.49
CA ASP A 365 -18.37 2.45 0.48
C ASP A 365 -18.46 3.31 -0.80
N SER A 366 -19.48 4.16 -0.91
CA SER A 366 -19.72 5.03 -2.07
C SER A 366 -18.92 6.34 -2.03
N LEU A 367 -18.24 6.64 -0.91
CA LEU A 367 -17.51 7.89 -0.71
C LEU A 367 -16.05 7.77 -1.12
N ASN A 368 -15.55 8.77 -1.85
CA ASN A 368 -14.13 8.87 -2.21
C ASN A 368 -13.45 9.94 -1.35
N ILE A 369 -12.82 9.51 -0.25
CA ILE A 369 -12.09 10.39 0.67
C ILE A 369 -10.66 10.62 0.18
N ILE A 370 -10.06 9.63 -0.47
CA ILE A 370 -8.63 9.60 -0.81
C ILE A 370 -8.30 10.37 -2.10
N GLN A 371 -9.11 10.24 -3.15
CA GLN A 371 -8.78 10.79 -4.47
C GLN A 371 -9.34 12.21 -4.62
N ASN A 372 -8.79 13.16 -3.87
CA ASN A 372 -9.11 14.57 -4.11
C ASN A 372 -8.15 15.16 -5.16
N ILE A 373 -8.56 15.05 -6.42
CA ILE A 373 -7.86 15.61 -7.59
C ILE A 373 -7.70 17.13 -7.44
N GLN A 374 -8.72 17.84 -6.95
CA GLN A 374 -8.70 19.30 -6.80
C GLN A 374 -7.66 19.77 -5.77
N ASN A 375 -7.44 19.00 -4.71
CA ASN A 375 -6.43 19.30 -3.70
C ASN A 375 -5.00 19.25 -4.27
N MET A 376 -4.74 18.42 -5.28
CA MET A 376 -3.39 18.33 -5.85
C MET A 376 -2.99 19.58 -6.64
N ILE A 377 -3.92 20.18 -7.41
CA ILE A 377 -3.63 21.44 -8.12
C ILE A 377 -3.49 22.59 -7.12
N LEU A 378 -4.32 22.63 -6.09
CA LEU A 378 -4.20 23.63 -5.03
C LEU A 378 -2.83 23.55 -4.36
N GLN A 379 -2.42 22.35 -3.91
CA GLN A 379 -1.09 22.15 -3.33
C GLN A 379 0.05 22.53 -4.28
N LEU A 380 -0.08 22.21 -5.57
CA LEU A 380 0.93 22.59 -6.55
C LEU A 380 1.04 24.12 -6.66
N ASN A 381 -0.09 24.84 -6.64
CA ASN A 381 -0.09 26.30 -6.59
C ASN A 381 0.53 26.82 -5.30
N ASP A 382 0.18 26.26 -4.13
CA ASP A 382 0.76 26.66 -2.84
C ASP A 382 2.28 26.46 -2.82
N ILE A 383 2.78 25.37 -3.41
CA ILE A 383 4.22 25.10 -3.54
C ILE A 383 4.88 26.20 -4.39
N VAL A 384 4.34 26.45 -5.59
CA VAL A 384 4.88 27.43 -6.55
C VAL A 384 4.84 28.86 -5.99
N ARG A 385 3.79 29.20 -5.24
CA ARG A 385 3.60 30.53 -4.60
C ARG A 385 4.42 30.72 -3.33
N GLY A 386 4.93 29.64 -2.72
CA GLY A 386 5.65 29.70 -1.46
C GLY A 386 4.78 29.61 -0.20
N GLU A 387 3.50 29.25 -0.36
CA GLU A 387 2.49 29.17 0.70
C GLU A 387 2.42 27.78 1.36
N TYR A 388 3.19 26.81 0.86
CA TYR A 388 3.21 25.44 1.37
C TYR A 388 3.98 25.35 2.70
N ARG A 389 3.36 24.76 3.72
CA ARG A 389 3.86 24.68 5.11
C ARG A 389 4.00 23.26 5.67
N MET A 390 3.79 22.23 4.84
CA MET A 390 3.88 20.84 5.31
C MET A 390 5.33 20.34 5.23
N PRO A 391 5.82 19.61 6.25
CA PRO A 391 7.16 19.04 6.22
C PRO A 391 7.28 17.96 5.15
N ILE A 392 8.35 18.02 4.35
CA ILE A 392 8.65 17.04 3.30
C ILE A 392 10.10 16.58 3.43
N ASN A 393 10.31 15.28 3.26
CA ASN A 393 11.65 14.70 3.21
C ASN A 393 12.21 14.74 1.79
N TYR A 394 13.24 15.55 1.56
CA TYR A 394 13.98 15.62 0.30
C TYR A 394 15.13 14.60 0.32
N LYS A 395 15.07 13.64 -0.62
CA LYS A 395 16.08 12.59 -0.84
C LYS A 395 16.52 11.81 0.40
N ARG A 396 15.66 11.70 1.43
CA ARG A 396 15.93 11.00 2.70
C ARG A 396 17.01 11.64 3.57
N ASN A 397 17.50 12.83 3.21
CA ASN A 397 18.62 13.49 3.88
C ASN A 397 18.22 14.81 4.56
N GLU A 398 17.15 15.47 4.07
CA GLU A 398 16.79 16.81 4.50
C GLU A 398 15.27 16.92 4.71
N ILE A 399 14.85 17.46 5.85
CA ILE A 399 13.43 17.75 6.13
C ILE A 399 13.19 19.24 5.87
N ILE A 400 12.42 19.54 4.83
CA ILE A 400 12.03 20.90 4.44
C ILE A 400 10.68 21.20 5.05
N ARG A 401 10.57 22.30 5.80
CA ARG A 401 9.34 22.66 6.54
C ARG A 401 8.44 23.66 5.83
N ASN A 402 8.95 24.40 4.86
CA ASN A 402 8.21 25.45 4.14
C ASN A 402 8.77 25.65 2.72
N THR A 403 8.05 26.43 1.91
CA THR A 403 8.47 26.82 0.55
C THR A 403 8.78 28.31 0.43
N ASP A 404 9.28 28.95 1.51
CA ASP A 404 9.53 30.39 1.50
C ASP A 404 10.64 30.80 0.50
N THR A 405 11.70 30.00 0.40
CA THR A 405 12.84 30.25 -0.49
C THR A 405 12.68 29.54 -1.85
N PRO A 406 13.26 30.08 -2.94
CA PRO A 406 13.27 29.41 -4.25
C PRO A 406 13.93 28.02 -4.22
N GLU A 407 15.00 27.86 -3.44
CA GLU A 407 15.65 26.57 -3.23
C GLU A 407 14.68 25.54 -2.62
N ASN A 408 13.99 25.91 -1.53
CA ASN A 408 13.03 25.03 -0.87
C ASN A 408 11.85 24.72 -1.80
N ARG A 409 11.37 25.70 -2.59
CA ARG A 409 10.34 25.48 -3.62
C ARG A 409 10.77 24.42 -4.61
N LEU A 410 11.98 24.51 -5.16
CA LEU A 410 12.48 23.53 -6.14
C LEU A 410 12.63 22.13 -5.52
N LYS A 411 13.19 22.02 -4.31
CA LYS A 411 13.32 20.72 -3.62
C LYS A 411 11.96 20.09 -3.30
N VAL A 412 11.01 20.88 -2.80
CA VAL A 412 9.64 20.43 -2.52
C VAL A 412 8.94 20.04 -3.81
N LEU A 413 9.07 20.84 -4.87
CA LEU A 413 8.48 20.57 -6.18
C LEU A 413 9.04 19.28 -6.80
N TYR A 414 10.35 19.04 -6.71
CA TYR A 414 10.97 17.80 -7.14
C TYR A 414 10.37 16.59 -6.40
N THR A 415 10.29 16.66 -5.07
CA THR A 415 9.73 15.58 -4.25
C THR A 415 8.26 15.35 -4.58
N TRP A 416 7.49 16.42 -4.75
CA TRP A 416 6.09 16.38 -5.13
C TRP A 416 5.89 15.74 -6.51
N LEU A 417 6.62 16.18 -7.54
CA LEU A 417 6.55 15.58 -8.88
C LEU A 417 6.95 14.11 -8.86
N SER A 418 8.00 13.76 -8.13
CA SER A 418 8.46 12.37 -7.99
C SER A 418 7.39 11.49 -7.31
N LYS A 419 6.74 12.00 -6.27
CA LYS A 419 5.63 11.33 -5.55
C LYS A 419 4.40 11.15 -6.43
N HIS A 420 4.07 12.15 -7.23
CA HIS A 420 2.82 12.22 -7.98
C HIS A 420 2.94 11.78 -9.44
N MET A 421 4.15 11.52 -9.95
CA MET A 421 4.45 11.14 -11.33
C MET A 421 3.45 10.14 -11.92
N HIS A 422 3.28 8.99 -11.28
CA HIS A 422 2.41 7.94 -11.79
C HIS A 422 0.93 8.36 -11.86
N ARG A 423 0.48 9.21 -10.93
CA ARG A 423 -0.91 9.71 -10.92
C ARG A 423 -1.12 10.74 -12.03
N ILE A 424 -0.16 11.65 -12.19
CA ILE A 424 -0.18 12.68 -13.23
C ILE A 424 -0.27 12.04 -14.63
N VAL A 425 0.44 10.92 -14.82
CA VAL A 425 0.38 10.14 -16.06
C VAL A 425 -1.01 9.55 -16.35
N ASP A 426 -1.76 9.13 -15.32
CA ASP A 426 -3.08 8.49 -15.46
C ASP A 426 -4.28 9.48 -15.36
N TYR A 427 -4.07 10.75 -15.01
CA TYR A 427 -5.16 11.73 -14.90
C TYR A 427 -5.76 12.13 -16.25
N THR A 428 -7.00 12.64 -16.21
CA THR A 428 -7.70 13.13 -17.40
C THR A 428 -6.92 14.23 -18.11
N ASP A 429 -7.20 14.43 -19.39
CA ASP A 429 -6.51 15.45 -20.19
C ASP A 429 -6.72 16.85 -19.63
N GLU A 430 -7.93 17.16 -19.15
CA GLU A 430 -8.26 18.46 -18.57
C GLU A 430 -7.38 18.76 -17.34
N TYR A 431 -7.24 17.77 -16.45
CA TYR A 431 -6.42 17.92 -15.26
C TYR A 431 -4.94 18.09 -15.59
N TYR A 432 -4.45 17.28 -16.52
CA TYR A 432 -3.06 17.35 -16.93
C TYR A 432 -2.72 18.70 -17.56
N SER A 433 -3.60 19.24 -18.39
CA SER A 433 -3.44 20.58 -18.96
C SER A 433 -3.38 21.67 -17.89
N GLN A 434 -4.16 21.58 -16.81
CA GLN A 434 -4.07 22.51 -15.69
C GLN A 434 -2.72 22.42 -14.96
N LEU A 435 -2.24 21.19 -14.72
CA LEU A 435 -0.94 20.95 -14.09
C LEU A 435 0.22 21.51 -14.94
N VAL A 436 0.21 21.23 -16.25
CA VAL A 436 1.17 21.76 -17.21
C VAL A 436 1.18 23.29 -17.18
N ARG A 437 -0.01 23.91 -17.19
CA ARG A 437 -0.12 25.38 -17.11
C ARG A 437 0.53 25.97 -15.86
N VAL A 438 0.35 25.33 -14.70
CA VAL A 438 0.96 25.80 -13.44
C VAL A 438 2.47 25.61 -13.46
N LEU A 439 2.96 24.45 -13.92
CA LEU A 439 4.39 24.15 -13.97
C LEU A 439 5.13 25.01 -15.00
N ASP A 440 4.59 25.14 -16.21
CA ASP A 440 5.17 25.97 -17.26
C ASP A 440 5.16 27.44 -16.83
N GLY A 441 4.07 27.89 -16.22
CA GLY A 441 3.95 29.25 -15.68
C GLY A 441 4.96 29.59 -14.59
N TYR A 442 5.53 28.60 -13.90
CA TYR A 442 6.58 28.81 -12.91
C TYR A 442 7.98 28.57 -13.47
N LEU A 443 8.21 27.40 -14.09
CA LEU A 443 9.53 26.97 -14.54
C LEU A 443 10.04 27.75 -15.76
N LEU A 444 9.13 28.30 -16.57
CA LEU A 444 9.47 29.06 -17.77
C LEU A 444 9.22 30.57 -17.61
N ALA A 445 8.80 31.03 -16.44
CA ALA A 445 8.56 32.45 -16.20
C ALA A 445 9.87 33.26 -16.30
N PRO A 446 9.91 34.32 -17.13
CA PRO A 446 11.12 35.14 -17.27
C PRO A 446 11.61 35.77 -15.97
N GLU A 447 10.68 36.04 -15.06
CA GLU A 447 10.91 36.62 -13.74
C GLU A 447 11.80 35.74 -12.84
N HIS A 448 11.85 34.43 -13.10
CA HIS A 448 12.58 33.46 -12.29
C HIS A 448 13.93 33.05 -12.89
N TYR A 449 14.31 33.52 -14.08
CA TYR A 449 15.54 33.08 -14.74
C TYR A 449 16.82 33.32 -13.93
N ASN A 450 16.95 34.51 -13.32
CA ASN A 450 18.14 34.82 -12.51
C ASN A 450 18.25 33.87 -11.31
N VAL A 451 17.14 33.65 -10.61
CA VAL A 451 17.06 32.76 -9.44
C VAL A 451 17.31 31.29 -9.82
N PHE A 452 16.77 30.84 -10.96
CA PHE A 452 17.00 29.48 -11.43
C PHE A 452 18.41 29.26 -11.98
N ASN A 453 19.09 30.30 -12.45
CA ASN A 453 20.50 30.23 -12.81
C ASN A 453 21.40 30.07 -11.56
N GLU A 454 21.07 30.75 -10.45
CA GLU A 454 21.76 30.54 -9.17
C GLU A 454 21.56 29.11 -8.64
N HIS A 455 20.37 28.54 -8.84
CA HIS A 455 20.03 27.16 -8.46
C HIS A 455 19.95 26.20 -9.65
N TYR A 456 20.85 26.34 -10.63
CA TYR A 456 20.77 25.63 -11.92
C TYR A 456 20.64 24.12 -11.78
N SER A 457 21.41 23.50 -10.88
CA SER A 457 21.38 22.05 -10.66
C SER A 457 20.01 21.55 -10.18
N LEU A 458 19.39 22.26 -9.23
CA LEU A 458 18.06 21.95 -8.71
C LEU A 458 16.97 22.21 -9.76
N HIS A 459 17.07 23.31 -10.50
CA HIS A 459 16.14 23.62 -11.58
C HIS A 459 16.18 22.53 -12.67
N GLN A 460 17.37 22.10 -13.10
CA GLN A 460 17.54 21.00 -14.05
C GLN A 460 17.00 19.67 -13.52
N GLU A 461 17.13 19.42 -12.21
CA GLU A 461 16.58 18.21 -11.60
C GLU A 461 15.05 18.19 -11.64
N VAL A 462 14.41 19.32 -11.31
CA VAL A 462 12.96 19.49 -11.43
C VAL A 462 12.52 19.37 -12.89
N TRP A 463 13.22 20.04 -13.80
CA TRP A 463 12.94 20.02 -15.24
C TRP A 463 13.04 18.62 -15.83
N SER A 464 14.10 17.88 -15.48
CA SER A 464 14.28 16.48 -15.88
C SER A 464 13.14 15.60 -15.36
N ARG A 465 12.71 15.78 -14.10
CA ARG A 465 11.58 15.04 -13.53
C ARG A 465 10.27 15.37 -14.25
N TYR A 466 10.03 16.65 -14.55
CA TYR A 466 8.85 17.09 -15.28
C TYR A 466 8.84 16.57 -16.73
N GLY A 467 9.96 16.68 -17.45
CA GLY A 467 10.11 16.12 -18.80
C GLY A 467 9.89 14.61 -18.83
N HIS A 468 10.36 13.88 -17.81
CA HIS A 468 10.06 12.45 -17.67
C HIS A 468 8.55 12.18 -17.53
N ILE A 469 7.81 12.99 -16.76
CA ILE A 469 6.35 12.86 -16.62
C ILE A 469 5.66 13.09 -17.97
N GLN A 470 6.05 14.12 -18.71
CA GLN A 470 5.49 14.45 -20.02
C GLN A 470 5.67 13.29 -21.00
N GLN A 471 6.90 12.77 -21.12
CA GLN A 471 7.16 11.62 -21.99
C GLN A 471 6.44 10.37 -21.49
N ALA A 472 6.45 10.08 -20.19
CA ALA A 472 5.78 8.91 -19.63
C ALA A 472 4.28 8.89 -19.92
N ARG A 473 3.61 10.05 -19.92
CA ARG A 473 2.19 10.18 -20.31
C ARG A 473 1.96 9.78 -21.75
N LYS A 474 2.82 10.20 -22.68
CA LYS A 474 2.74 9.81 -24.09
C LYS A 474 2.95 8.31 -24.28
N VAL A 475 3.94 7.74 -23.59
CA VAL A 475 4.17 6.28 -23.63
C VAL A 475 2.97 5.52 -23.05
N ARG A 476 2.30 6.03 -22.01
CA ARG A 476 1.06 5.45 -21.45
C ARG A 476 -0.07 5.41 -22.49
N ILE A 477 -0.22 6.45 -23.31
CA ILE A 477 -1.20 6.45 -24.40
C ILE A 477 -0.83 5.39 -25.45
N LEU A 478 0.45 5.25 -25.82
CA LEU A 478 0.92 4.17 -26.71
C LEU A 478 0.60 2.78 -26.15
N GLU A 479 0.71 2.59 -24.83
CA GLU A 479 0.35 1.34 -24.16
C GLU A 479 -1.15 1.01 -24.30
N ASP A 480 -2.04 1.98 -24.15
CA ASP A 480 -3.48 1.76 -24.36
C ASP A 480 -3.78 1.47 -25.85
N LEU A 481 -3.14 2.19 -26.76
CA LEU A 481 -3.29 2.01 -28.21
C LEU A 481 -2.84 0.62 -28.67
N ARG A 482 -1.83 0.03 -28.03
CA ARG A 482 -1.43 -1.36 -28.26
C ARG A 482 -2.60 -2.35 -28.14
N TYR A 483 -3.54 -2.09 -27.23
CA TYR A 483 -4.75 -2.89 -27.04
C TYR A 483 -5.95 -2.36 -27.82
N ARG A 484 -5.72 -1.46 -28.78
CA ARG A 484 -6.74 -0.73 -29.55
C ARG A 484 -7.74 -0.01 -28.66
N LYS A 485 -7.26 0.58 -27.57
CA LYS A 485 -8.07 1.45 -26.70
C LYS A 485 -7.53 2.86 -26.72
N TYR A 486 -8.43 3.83 -26.75
CA TYR A 486 -8.09 5.25 -26.63
C TYR A 486 -9.21 5.95 -25.88
N LYS A 487 -8.88 6.67 -24.79
CA LYS A 487 -9.85 7.37 -23.93
C LYS A 487 -11.04 6.49 -23.49
N GLY A 488 -10.76 5.21 -23.22
CA GLY A 488 -11.77 4.23 -22.77
C GLY A 488 -12.54 3.54 -23.90
N GLU A 489 -12.41 3.98 -25.14
CA GLU A 489 -13.15 3.45 -26.29
C GLU A 489 -12.28 2.55 -27.19
N PRO A 490 -12.86 1.52 -27.83
CA PRO A 490 -12.17 0.71 -28.82
C PRO A 490 -11.94 1.50 -30.11
N VAL A 491 -10.73 1.44 -30.67
CA VAL A 491 -10.37 2.13 -31.92
C VAL A 491 -10.07 1.17 -33.07
N THR A 492 -10.22 1.65 -34.30
CA THR A 492 -9.85 0.91 -35.51
C THR A 492 -8.33 0.81 -35.67
N TYR A 493 -7.84 -0.13 -36.47
CA TYR A 493 -6.40 -0.22 -36.79
C TYR A 493 -5.87 1.04 -37.47
N GLU A 494 -6.65 1.66 -38.36
CA GLU A 494 -6.25 2.91 -39.00
C GLU A 494 -6.05 4.02 -37.96
N LYS A 495 -7.02 4.20 -37.05
CA LYS A 495 -6.93 5.24 -36.02
C LYS A 495 -5.84 4.94 -34.98
N MET A 496 -5.67 3.67 -34.62
CA MET A 496 -4.60 3.23 -33.74
C MET A 496 -3.22 3.60 -34.30
N LEU A 497 -2.94 3.22 -35.55
CA LEU A 497 -1.64 3.51 -36.19
C LEU A 497 -1.43 5.01 -36.38
N GLU A 498 -2.47 5.76 -36.76
CA GLU A 498 -2.41 7.22 -36.85
C GLU A 498 -1.95 7.85 -35.53
N LEU A 499 -2.65 7.57 -34.44
CA LEU A 499 -2.35 8.12 -33.12
C LEU A 499 -0.96 7.69 -32.63
N MET A 500 -0.56 6.44 -32.87
CA MET A 500 0.77 5.96 -32.50
C MET A 500 1.87 6.71 -33.26
N THR A 501 1.72 6.91 -34.57
CA THR A 501 2.68 7.64 -35.40
C THR A 501 2.77 9.12 -34.98
N GLU A 502 1.64 9.77 -34.68
CA GLU A 502 1.61 11.15 -34.16
C GLU A 502 2.40 11.26 -32.85
N ILE A 503 2.08 10.43 -31.87
CA ILE A 503 2.72 10.45 -30.55
C ILE A 503 4.22 10.13 -30.64
N MET A 504 4.61 9.16 -31.48
CA MET A 504 6.02 8.81 -31.66
C MET A 504 6.83 9.94 -32.34
N ASN A 505 6.21 10.69 -33.26
CA ASN A 505 6.84 11.88 -33.83
C ASN A 505 7.05 12.97 -32.77
N GLU A 506 6.07 13.24 -31.92
CA GLU A 506 6.24 14.20 -30.83
C GLU A 506 7.35 13.78 -29.86
N LEU A 507 7.36 12.51 -29.44
CA LEU A 507 8.39 11.95 -28.57
C LEU A 507 9.81 12.07 -29.18
N LYS A 508 9.93 12.00 -30.51
CA LYS A 508 11.21 12.19 -31.21
C LYS A 508 11.77 13.60 -31.00
N PHE A 509 10.93 14.63 -30.97
CA PHE A 509 11.38 16.00 -30.68
C PHE A 509 11.76 16.18 -29.20
N GLU A 510 11.07 15.49 -28.30
CA GLU A 510 11.31 15.57 -26.86
C GLU A 510 12.52 14.77 -26.38
N ILE A 511 13.08 13.89 -27.23
CA ILE A 511 14.20 13.00 -26.89
C ILE A 511 15.53 13.71 -26.60
N VAL A 512 15.56 15.04 -26.76
CA VAL A 512 16.61 15.92 -26.19
C VAL A 512 16.81 15.58 -24.71
N ASN A 513 15.71 15.39 -23.98
CA ASN A 513 15.71 14.82 -22.63
C ASN A 513 15.60 13.28 -22.74
N TYR A 514 16.74 12.59 -22.85
CA TYR A 514 16.78 11.15 -23.09
C TYR A 514 16.55 10.33 -21.81
N PHE A 515 15.48 9.52 -21.78
CA PHE A 515 15.21 8.56 -20.71
C PHE A 515 15.19 7.13 -21.25
N ASP A 516 16.28 6.38 -21.07
CA ASP A 516 16.44 5.02 -21.65
C ASP A 516 15.26 4.10 -21.31
N LYS A 517 14.78 4.13 -20.06
CA LYS A 517 13.64 3.29 -19.61
C LYS A 517 12.36 3.55 -20.40
N LEU A 518 12.07 4.80 -20.77
CA LEU A 518 10.90 5.15 -21.57
C LEU A 518 11.10 4.73 -23.03
N VAL A 519 12.29 4.94 -23.58
CA VAL A 519 12.62 4.53 -24.96
C VAL A 519 12.53 3.02 -25.13
N VAL A 520 13.02 2.24 -24.16
CA VAL A 520 12.86 0.77 -24.13
C VAL A 520 11.38 0.38 -24.24
N LYS A 521 10.51 1.05 -23.48
CA LYS A 521 9.07 0.77 -23.49
C LYS A 521 8.42 1.12 -24.83
N VAL A 522 8.77 2.26 -25.41
CA VAL A 522 8.31 2.64 -26.76
C VAL A 522 8.68 1.54 -27.77
N LEU A 523 9.92 1.04 -27.72
CA LEU A 523 10.38 -0.03 -28.60
C LEU A 523 9.61 -1.33 -28.37
N ILE A 524 9.36 -1.72 -27.11
CA ILE A 524 8.58 -2.93 -26.79
C ILE A 524 7.14 -2.81 -27.31
N ILE A 525 6.47 -1.69 -27.03
CA ILE A 525 5.09 -1.42 -27.44
C ILE A 525 4.99 -1.43 -28.97
N GLY A 526 5.88 -0.70 -29.64
CA GLY A 526 5.92 -0.66 -31.09
C GLY A 526 6.19 -2.03 -31.71
N ASN A 527 7.15 -2.79 -31.17
CA ASN A 527 7.43 -4.16 -31.61
C ASN A 527 6.21 -5.07 -31.47
N ASP A 528 5.47 -4.97 -30.37
CA ASP A 528 4.25 -5.77 -30.15
C ASP A 528 3.15 -5.42 -31.18
N VAL A 529 3.03 -4.15 -31.59
CA VAL A 529 2.06 -3.72 -32.61
C VAL A 529 2.48 -4.12 -34.02
N ILE A 530 3.76 -3.94 -34.39
CA ILE A 530 4.21 -4.32 -35.74
C ILE A 530 4.22 -5.84 -35.94
N SER A 531 4.35 -6.61 -34.86
CA SER A 531 4.30 -8.08 -34.90
C SER A 531 2.88 -8.64 -34.79
N ASP A 532 1.84 -7.81 -34.79
CA ASP A 532 0.44 -8.26 -34.71
C ASP A 532 0.11 -9.20 -35.89
N PRO A 533 -0.25 -10.48 -35.63
CA PRO A 533 -0.48 -11.46 -36.68
C PRO A 533 -1.63 -11.10 -37.62
N TYR A 534 -2.66 -10.42 -37.12
CA TYR A 534 -3.80 -10.01 -37.92
C TYR A 534 -3.43 -8.86 -38.85
N LEU A 535 -2.72 -7.87 -38.32
CA LEU A 535 -2.27 -6.70 -39.07
C LEU A 535 -1.32 -7.12 -40.20
N LEU A 536 -0.38 -8.02 -39.91
CA LEU A 536 0.53 -8.60 -40.88
C LEU A 536 -0.20 -9.39 -41.97
N ARG A 537 -1.07 -10.33 -41.58
CA ARG A 537 -1.78 -11.21 -42.52
C ARG A 537 -2.77 -10.45 -43.41
N LYS A 538 -3.46 -9.43 -42.88
CA LYS A 538 -4.58 -8.77 -43.57
C LYS A 538 -4.17 -7.52 -44.36
N TYR A 539 -3.10 -6.82 -43.95
CA TYR A 539 -2.77 -5.51 -44.52
C TYR A 539 -1.33 -5.37 -45.00
N VAL A 540 -0.37 -6.07 -44.39
CA VAL A 540 1.06 -5.89 -44.71
C VAL A 540 1.56 -6.90 -45.73
N ASN A 541 1.35 -8.20 -45.50
CA ASN A 541 1.87 -9.30 -46.32
C ASN A 541 1.00 -9.61 -47.56
N ILE A 542 0.01 -8.77 -47.85
CA ILE A 542 -0.85 -8.90 -49.03
C ILE A 542 -0.32 -8.01 -50.15
N ASP A 543 -0.44 -8.49 -51.40
CA ASP A 543 -0.16 -7.68 -52.59
C ASP A 543 -0.96 -6.37 -52.56
N GLN A 544 -0.28 -5.24 -52.77
CA GLN A 544 -0.85 -3.91 -52.74
C GLN A 544 -2.02 -3.73 -53.74
N LYS A 545 -2.00 -4.47 -54.85
CA LYS A 545 -3.07 -4.46 -55.84
C LYS A 545 -4.38 -5.03 -55.29
N LYS A 546 -4.29 -5.97 -54.33
CA LYS A 546 -5.44 -6.62 -53.68
C LYS A 546 -5.95 -5.86 -52.45
N LEU A 547 -5.24 -4.82 -52.01
CA LEU A 547 -5.66 -4.00 -50.86
C LEU A 547 -6.74 -3.01 -51.29
N SER A 548 -7.80 -2.94 -50.48
CA SER A 548 -8.78 -1.85 -50.55
C SER A 548 -8.13 -0.50 -50.24
N PRO A 549 -8.78 0.64 -50.58
CA PRO A 549 -8.28 1.97 -50.20
C PRO A 549 -7.98 2.11 -48.70
N TYR A 550 -8.85 1.53 -47.86
CA TYR A 550 -8.64 1.44 -46.40
C TYR A 550 -7.39 0.62 -46.05
N GLY A 551 -7.21 -0.55 -46.67
CA GLY A 551 -6.04 -1.40 -46.46
C GLY A 551 -4.72 -0.73 -46.88
N ARG A 552 -4.74 0.09 -47.94
CA ARG A 552 -3.57 0.87 -48.37
C ARG A 552 -3.19 1.94 -47.34
N ARG A 553 -4.17 2.64 -46.74
CA ARG A 553 -3.92 3.61 -45.66
C ARG A 553 -3.34 2.96 -44.41
N ILE A 554 -3.87 1.80 -44.00
CA ILE A 554 -3.28 1.02 -42.90
C ILE A 554 -1.82 0.67 -43.20
N ARG A 555 -1.53 0.13 -44.40
CA ARG A 555 -0.17 -0.24 -44.77
C ARG A 555 0.79 0.95 -44.77
N GLN A 556 0.35 2.11 -45.25
CA GLN A 556 1.14 3.34 -45.23
C GLN A 556 1.48 3.76 -43.79
N ARG A 557 0.50 3.81 -42.90
CA ARG A 557 0.71 4.18 -41.48
C ARG A 557 1.57 3.15 -40.75
N TYR A 558 1.41 1.86 -41.05
CA TYR A 558 2.28 0.81 -40.55
C TYR A 558 3.74 1.03 -40.96
N SER A 559 4.00 1.33 -42.23
CA SER A 559 5.36 1.62 -42.71
C SER A 559 5.97 2.85 -42.01
N GLN A 560 5.18 3.91 -41.80
CA GLN A 560 5.62 5.08 -41.04
C GLN A 560 6.00 4.72 -39.59
N LEU A 561 5.19 3.89 -38.93
CA LEU A 561 5.47 3.40 -37.58
C LEU A 561 6.78 2.59 -37.52
N VAL A 562 7.03 1.72 -38.50
CA VAL A 562 8.29 0.95 -38.59
C VAL A 562 9.49 1.88 -38.72
N THR A 563 9.42 2.89 -39.60
CA THR A 563 10.51 3.87 -39.76
C THR A 563 10.80 4.60 -38.44
N LEU A 564 9.77 5.05 -37.73
CA LEU A 564 9.95 5.70 -36.43
C LEU A 564 10.61 4.75 -35.42
N LEU A 565 10.21 3.48 -35.37
CA LEU A 565 10.82 2.51 -34.47
C LEU A 565 12.31 2.30 -34.76
N ASP A 566 12.70 2.25 -36.03
CA ASP A 566 14.11 2.14 -36.41
C ASP A 566 14.92 3.38 -36.04
N GLU A 567 14.32 4.57 -36.14
CA GLU A 567 14.93 5.80 -35.63
C GLU A 567 15.14 5.74 -34.11
N PHE A 568 14.14 5.33 -33.32
CA PHE A 568 14.27 5.16 -31.87
C PHE A 568 15.35 4.11 -31.51
N ARG A 569 15.47 3.02 -32.28
CA ARG A 569 16.56 2.04 -32.10
C ARG A 569 17.93 2.67 -32.35
N SER A 570 18.05 3.48 -33.40
CA SER A 570 19.28 4.20 -33.75
C SER A 570 19.67 5.19 -32.66
N ILE A 571 18.73 6.01 -32.18
CA ILE A 571 18.95 6.98 -31.10
C ILE A 571 19.39 6.27 -29.81
N ARG A 572 18.72 5.18 -29.45
CA ARG A 572 19.12 4.40 -28.27
C ARG A 572 20.53 3.84 -28.43
N LYS A 573 20.84 3.25 -29.59
CA LYS A 573 22.18 2.71 -29.86
C LYS A 573 23.25 3.80 -29.73
N SER A 574 23.06 4.99 -30.32
CA SER A 574 24.05 6.07 -30.23
C SER A 574 24.27 6.53 -28.78
N ARG A 575 23.19 6.69 -28.01
CA ARG A 575 23.26 7.12 -26.59
C ARG A 575 23.86 6.06 -25.67
N THR A 576 23.57 4.78 -25.87
CA THR A 576 24.15 3.68 -25.07
C THR A 576 25.59 3.35 -25.45
N SER A 577 25.98 3.57 -26.71
CA SER A 577 27.37 3.38 -27.16
C SER A 577 28.30 4.46 -26.62
N GLY A 578 27.81 5.70 -26.48
CA GLY A 578 28.58 6.81 -25.92
C GLY A 578 28.80 6.75 -24.40
N THR A 579 28.07 5.89 -23.68
CA THR A 579 28.23 5.66 -22.23
C THR A 579 29.21 4.53 -21.88
N LEU A 580 29.87 3.93 -22.87
CA LEU A 580 30.88 2.87 -22.69
C LEU A 580 32.32 3.41 -22.83
N GLU A 581 32.60 4.61 -22.31
CA GLU A 581 33.97 4.96 -21.94
C GLU A 581 34.18 4.68 -20.44
N PRO A 582 35.13 3.80 -20.06
CA PRO A 582 35.46 3.56 -18.67
C PRO A 582 36.31 4.72 -18.14
N GLY A 583 35.67 5.70 -17.52
CA GLY A 583 36.37 6.79 -16.84
C GLY A 583 35.41 7.84 -16.29
N MET A 584 35.36 7.94 -14.97
CA MET A 584 34.55 8.89 -14.16
C MET A 584 33.04 8.62 -14.11
N PHE A 585 32.60 7.82 -13.13
CA PHE A 585 31.94 8.28 -11.88
C PHE A 585 31.68 7.09 -10.96
#